data_AF-A0AA45MF38-F1
#
_entry.id   AF-A0AA45MF38-F1
#
_cell.length_a   1.000
_cell.length_b   1.000
_cell.length_c   1.000
_cell.angle_alpha   90.00
_cell.angle_beta   90.00
_cell.angle_gamma   90.00
#
_symmetry.space_group_name_H-M   'P 1'
#
loop_
_entity.id
_entity.type
_entity.pdbx_description
1 polymer ?
#
loop_
_entity_poly.entity_id
_entity_poly.type
_entity_poly.pdbx_seq_one_letter_code
_entity_poly.pdbx_strand_id
1 'polypeptide(L)'
;MTINWDGYSTIAIIDSNVLLECLALEQLPWREIDKTGRILVLITPTVVQEVDSKKSHARLGDHARRFNRTLSPLLMGNQFVNVRANPAPQVDLALADCGAIEWSNFPDLDRDEPDARVALQGYCARGPNLADRILISHDIRPLYLGQQLGLRVHKIGDNWLRPKELSESDKKLARLQREVDSLKSREPKLEVIIESSPAQVDSYRFLNLPDQEREEIKRRIIDSSPKPSQERSSPLAFNTFDYDSSLDDRYERWESEIVSNFVSEYEQKLELNFGQVEIQFRLKNIGQVPAENLLVRLTATGGWLHDKHVLVSPAGPRAPSPRHHHLHHLHGMFPRNVTSVTPGQHEFVIVEKPDRASEVEVTCLDFRHGYEYEYDVIAWVDPRSNGLSIEAIVTASNLHGEVRGDVSVAPKISEVEVSELIDLKTLKFRVPPPVAELLKDATERRDFSAIEFDGANWDR
;
A
#
# COMPACT_ATOMS: atom_id res chain seq x y z
N MET A 1 22.48 43.91 -59.34
CA MET A 1 23.33 44.34 -58.20
C MET A 1 24.14 43.14 -57.77
N THR A 2 25.45 43.28 -57.63
CA THR A 2 26.42 42.16 -57.61
C THR A 2 26.96 41.95 -56.20
N ILE A 3 26.78 40.76 -55.64
CA ILE A 3 27.44 40.32 -54.40
C ILE A 3 28.95 40.33 -54.65
N ASN A 4 29.74 40.85 -53.71
CA ASN A 4 31.20 40.73 -53.76
C ASN A 4 31.61 39.32 -53.33
N TRP A 5 31.77 38.42 -54.30
CA TRP A 5 32.08 37.00 -54.08
C TRP A 5 33.44 36.78 -53.44
N ASP A 6 34.44 37.62 -53.76
CA ASP A 6 35.81 37.53 -53.22
C ASP A 6 35.88 37.83 -51.71
N GLY A 7 34.80 38.39 -51.14
CA GLY A 7 34.68 38.63 -49.70
C GLY A 7 34.33 37.39 -48.87
N TYR A 8 34.06 36.25 -49.51
CA TYR A 8 33.67 35.00 -48.87
C TYR A 8 34.69 33.90 -49.18
N SER A 9 35.23 33.27 -48.14
CA SER A 9 36.17 32.16 -48.29
C SER A 9 35.46 30.86 -48.67
N THR A 10 34.18 30.73 -48.32
CA THR A 10 33.37 29.53 -48.58
C THR A 10 31.94 29.91 -48.94
N ILE A 11 31.42 29.26 -49.98
CA ILE A 11 30.02 29.36 -50.43
C ILE A 11 29.31 28.05 -50.11
N ALA A 12 28.49 28.05 -49.07
CA ALA A 12 27.76 26.88 -48.60
C ALA A 12 26.39 26.76 -49.28
N ILE A 13 26.18 25.69 -50.03
CA ILE A 13 24.87 25.30 -50.55
C ILE A 13 24.31 24.27 -49.57
N ILE A 14 23.10 24.50 -49.07
CA ILE A 14 22.43 23.59 -48.12
C ILE A 14 21.17 23.02 -48.74
N ASP A 15 20.76 21.83 -48.32
CA ASP A 15 19.44 21.28 -48.63
C ASP A 15 18.34 21.83 -47.70
N SER A 16 17.10 21.40 -47.90
CA SER A 16 15.99 21.79 -47.03
C SER A 16 16.04 21.10 -45.66
N ASN A 17 16.61 19.91 -45.53
CA ASN A 17 16.71 19.18 -44.27
C ASN A 17 17.65 19.87 -43.27
N VAL A 18 18.73 20.50 -43.73
CA VAL A 18 19.59 21.37 -42.91
C VAL A 18 18.76 22.52 -42.31
N LEU A 19 17.81 23.09 -43.06
CA LEU A 19 16.94 24.15 -42.54
C LEU A 19 15.84 23.65 -41.61
N LEU A 20 15.29 22.48 -41.91
CA LEU A 20 14.10 21.95 -41.26
C LEU A 20 14.42 21.14 -40.00
N GLU A 21 15.51 20.38 -39.98
CA GLU A 21 15.80 19.39 -38.93
C GLU A 21 17.01 19.74 -38.05
N CYS A 22 17.91 20.61 -38.53
CA CYS A 22 19.10 21.03 -37.76
C CYS A 22 18.82 22.26 -36.88
N LEU A 23 19.76 22.63 -36.00
CA LEU A 23 19.69 23.87 -35.22
C LEU A 23 19.46 25.10 -36.12
N ALA A 24 19.05 26.23 -35.53
CA ALA A 24 18.89 27.47 -36.32
C ALA A 24 20.22 27.83 -37.00
N LEU A 25 20.18 28.42 -38.21
CA LEU A 25 21.39 28.74 -38.98
C LEU A 25 22.42 29.54 -38.14
N GLU A 26 21.99 30.44 -37.27
CA GLU A 26 22.88 31.21 -36.37
C GLU A 26 23.62 30.33 -35.33
N GLN A 27 23.03 29.19 -34.95
CA GLN A 27 23.51 28.26 -33.93
C GLN A 27 24.31 27.09 -34.50
N LEU A 28 24.32 26.89 -35.83
CA LEU A 28 25.06 25.78 -36.44
C LEU A 28 26.58 25.92 -36.17
N PRO A 29 27.30 24.79 -36.05
CA PRO A 29 28.73 24.78 -35.75
C PRO A 29 29.56 25.06 -37.01
N TRP A 30 29.34 26.21 -37.65
CA TRP A 30 29.99 26.64 -38.90
C TRP A 30 31.52 26.59 -38.92
N ARG A 31 32.16 26.56 -37.75
CA ARG A 31 33.61 26.35 -37.59
C ARG A 31 34.11 25.02 -38.17
N GLU A 32 33.22 24.05 -38.32
CA GLU A 32 33.50 22.76 -38.98
C GLU A 32 33.66 22.91 -40.50
N ILE A 33 33.04 23.95 -41.09
CA ILE A 33 33.13 24.28 -42.51
C ILE A 33 34.30 25.23 -42.77
N ASP A 34 34.35 26.34 -42.04
CA ASP A 34 35.43 27.31 -42.07
C ASP A 34 35.65 27.91 -40.68
N LYS A 35 36.88 27.85 -40.18
CA LYS A 35 37.21 28.29 -38.82
C LYS A 35 37.16 29.80 -38.64
N THR A 36 37.52 30.55 -39.70
CA THR A 36 37.83 31.98 -39.60
C THR A 36 37.29 32.80 -40.75
N GLY A 37 37.15 32.19 -41.93
CA GLY A 37 36.70 32.87 -43.13
C GLY A 37 35.19 33.12 -43.13
N ARG A 38 34.77 34.10 -43.93
CA ARG A 38 33.35 34.50 -44.04
C ARG A 38 32.61 33.52 -44.94
N ILE A 39 31.49 33.01 -44.47
CA ILE A 39 30.68 32.00 -45.17
C ILE A 39 29.44 32.67 -45.77
N LEU A 40 29.18 32.42 -47.04
CA LEU A 40 27.89 32.74 -47.67
C LEU A 40 27.07 31.47 -47.84
N VAL A 41 25.95 31.38 -47.14
CA VAL A 41 24.95 30.34 -47.36
C VAL A 41 24.09 30.74 -48.55
N LEU A 42 24.17 29.95 -49.62
CA LEU A 42 23.49 30.18 -50.87
C LEU A 42 22.30 29.21 -51.01
N ILE A 43 21.09 29.76 -50.94
CA ILE A 43 19.85 28.98 -50.95
C ILE A 43 19.34 28.84 -52.37
N THR A 44 19.17 27.61 -52.83
CA THR A 44 18.67 27.32 -54.17
C THR A 44 17.15 27.49 -54.25
N PRO A 45 16.58 27.77 -55.45
CA PRO A 45 15.13 27.89 -55.62
C PRO A 45 14.36 26.65 -55.16
N THR A 46 14.91 25.45 -55.34
CA THR A 46 14.26 24.20 -54.91
C THR A 46 14.13 24.14 -53.39
N VAL A 47 15.16 24.54 -52.65
CA VAL A 47 15.13 24.58 -51.17
C VAL A 47 14.08 25.56 -50.66
N VAL A 48 13.94 26.73 -51.32
CA VAL A 48 12.88 27.70 -50.95
C VAL A 48 11.49 27.08 -51.16
N GLN A 49 11.25 26.41 -52.29
CA GLN A 49 9.98 25.75 -52.60
C GLN A 49 9.65 24.65 -51.57
N GLU A 50 10.64 23.84 -51.21
CA GLU A 50 10.46 22.76 -50.24
C GLU A 50 10.14 23.31 -48.85
N VAL A 51 10.90 24.29 -48.37
CA VAL A 51 10.65 24.89 -47.06
C VAL A 51 9.29 25.58 -47.02
N ASP A 52 8.88 26.25 -48.09
CA ASP A 52 7.56 26.88 -48.21
C ASP A 52 6.43 25.85 -48.09
N SER A 53 6.57 24.69 -48.76
CA SER A 53 5.59 23.60 -48.70
C SER A 53 5.38 23.02 -47.29
N LYS A 54 6.36 23.18 -46.39
CA LYS A 54 6.32 22.63 -45.02
C LYS A 54 5.72 23.59 -43.99
N LYS A 55 5.28 24.80 -44.36
CA LYS A 55 4.69 25.80 -43.44
C LYS A 55 3.46 25.33 -42.67
N SER A 56 2.72 24.33 -43.18
CA SER A 56 1.53 23.74 -42.54
C SER A 56 1.81 22.44 -41.78
N HIS A 57 3.06 21.95 -41.78
CA HIS A 57 3.42 20.69 -41.14
C HIS A 57 3.44 20.82 -39.61
N ALA A 58 2.81 19.89 -38.89
CA ALA A 58 2.65 19.95 -37.43
C ALA A 58 3.98 20.10 -36.66
N ARG A 59 5.04 19.42 -37.13
CA ARG A 59 6.37 19.45 -36.50
C ARG A 59 7.35 20.44 -37.13
N LEU A 60 7.25 20.70 -38.44
CA LEU A 60 8.26 21.47 -39.19
C LEU A 60 7.80 22.89 -39.56
N GLY A 61 6.52 23.20 -39.35
CA GLY A 61 5.89 24.44 -39.79
C GLY A 61 6.51 25.68 -39.15
N ASP A 62 6.82 25.64 -37.86
CA ASP A 62 7.43 26.78 -37.17
C ASP A 62 8.84 27.06 -37.67
N HIS A 63 9.60 26.02 -38.03
CA HIS A 63 10.93 26.16 -38.59
C HIS A 63 10.89 26.72 -40.01
N ALA A 64 9.98 26.23 -40.83
CA ALA A 64 9.72 26.78 -42.16
C ALA A 64 9.34 28.27 -42.10
N ARG A 65 8.44 28.65 -41.17
CA ARG A 65 8.05 30.07 -40.98
C ARG A 65 9.20 30.94 -40.49
N ARG A 66 10.01 30.44 -39.56
CA ARG A 66 11.20 31.15 -39.04
C ARG A 66 12.20 31.43 -40.16
N PHE A 67 12.53 30.42 -40.96
CA PHE A 67 13.46 30.59 -42.08
C PHE A 67 12.92 31.59 -43.13
N ASN A 68 11.63 31.52 -43.47
CA ASN A 68 11.01 32.48 -44.37
C ASN A 68 11.05 33.92 -43.83
N ARG A 69 10.96 34.11 -42.51
CA ARG A 69 11.17 35.41 -41.87
C ARG A 69 12.61 35.89 -42.05
N THR A 70 13.60 35.00 -41.93
CA THR A 70 15.02 35.30 -42.20
C THR A 70 15.26 35.72 -43.64
N LEU A 71 14.55 35.13 -44.61
CA LEU A 71 14.65 35.51 -46.03
C LEU A 71 13.98 36.84 -46.38
N SER A 72 13.09 37.36 -45.53
CA SER A 72 12.26 38.52 -45.86
C SER A 72 13.06 39.77 -46.31
N PRO A 73 14.21 40.13 -45.70
CA PRO A 73 14.99 41.28 -46.16
C PRO A 73 15.56 41.11 -47.58
N LEU A 74 15.81 39.89 -48.04
CA LEU A 74 16.28 39.63 -49.41
C LEU A 74 15.22 39.98 -50.45
N LEU A 75 13.94 39.75 -50.12
CA LEU A 75 12.81 40.12 -50.97
C LEU A 75 12.59 41.64 -51.01
N MET A 76 13.06 42.37 -50.00
CA MET A 76 12.98 43.83 -49.91
C MET A 76 14.16 44.54 -50.61
N GLY A 77 15.01 43.80 -51.34
CA GLY A 77 16.11 44.34 -52.12
C GLY A 77 17.49 44.24 -51.47
N ASN A 78 17.62 43.64 -50.28
CA ASN A 78 18.93 43.37 -49.71
C ASN A 78 19.64 42.24 -50.49
N GLN A 79 20.94 42.37 -50.68
CA GLN A 79 21.74 41.37 -51.40
C GLN A 79 22.00 40.11 -50.57
N PHE A 80 22.18 40.29 -49.26
CA PHE A 80 22.38 39.21 -48.30
C PHE A 80 21.76 39.60 -46.94
N VAL A 81 21.54 38.61 -46.09
CA VAL A 81 21.13 38.76 -44.69
C VAL A 81 22.24 38.24 -43.80
N ASN A 82 22.68 39.05 -42.83
CA ASN A 82 23.61 38.55 -41.83
C ASN A 82 22.86 37.65 -40.85
N VAL A 83 23.21 36.37 -40.84
CA VAL A 83 22.59 35.37 -39.95
C VAL A 83 23.44 35.19 -38.70
N ARG A 84 24.75 35.42 -38.79
CA ARG A 84 25.66 35.36 -37.65
C ARG A 84 26.81 36.34 -37.84
N ALA A 85 26.94 37.30 -36.94
CA ALA A 85 28.09 38.21 -36.90
C ALA A 85 29.21 37.71 -35.98
N ASN A 86 28.85 37.12 -34.83
CA ASN A 86 29.78 36.62 -33.81
C ASN A 86 29.20 35.41 -33.07
N PRO A 87 30.07 34.50 -32.55
CA PRO A 87 31.51 34.43 -32.75
C PRO A 87 31.86 33.91 -34.17
N ALA A 88 33.06 34.22 -34.67
CA ALA A 88 33.55 33.77 -35.98
C ALA A 88 33.35 32.25 -36.22
N PRO A 89 33.05 31.82 -37.45
CA PRO A 89 32.98 32.62 -38.69
C PRO A 89 31.71 33.49 -38.80
N GLN A 90 31.80 34.60 -39.55
CA GLN A 90 30.63 35.37 -39.95
C GLN A 90 29.87 34.61 -41.05
N VAL A 91 28.55 34.55 -40.92
CA VAL A 91 27.68 33.81 -41.85
C VAL A 91 26.60 34.75 -42.38
N ASP A 92 26.57 34.86 -43.70
CA ASP A 92 25.53 35.57 -44.44
C ASP A 92 24.71 34.61 -45.27
N LEU A 93 23.52 35.05 -45.66
CA LEU A 93 22.53 34.26 -46.40
C LEU A 93 22.12 35.03 -47.66
N ALA A 94 22.14 34.36 -48.81
CA ALA A 94 21.68 34.89 -50.08
C ALA A 94 20.88 33.85 -50.89
N LEU A 95 20.12 34.32 -51.87
CA LEU A 95 19.43 33.45 -52.83
C LEU A 95 20.35 33.17 -54.03
N ALA A 96 20.35 31.93 -54.50
CA ALA A 96 21.12 31.53 -55.68
C ALA A 96 20.47 32.08 -56.97
N ASP A 97 21.28 32.72 -57.83
CA ASP A 97 20.91 32.95 -59.23
C ASP A 97 21.36 31.77 -60.08
N CYS A 98 20.45 30.82 -60.33
CA CYS A 98 20.77 29.58 -61.06
C CYS A 98 20.53 29.67 -62.59
N GLY A 99 19.93 30.75 -63.09
CA GLY A 99 19.49 30.84 -64.48
C GLY A 99 18.58 29.70 -64.95
N ALA A 100 18.37 29.59 -66.26
CA ALA A 100 17.72 28.42 -66.86
C ALA A 100 18.75 27.29 -67.02
N ILE A 101 18.43 26.11 -66.49
CA ILE A 101 19.30 24.93 -66.54
C ILE A 101 18.99 24.14 -67.81
N GLU A 102 20.01 23.90 -68.62
CA GLU A 102 19.94 23.03 -69.81
C GLU A 102 20.19 21.56 -69.41
N TRP A 103 19.10 20.84 -69.15
CA TRP A 103 19.12 19.47 -68.64
C TRP A 103 19.75 18.45 -69.59
N SER A 104 19.78 18.73 -70.90
CA SER A 104 20.44 17.85 -71.88
C SER A 104 21.93 17.67 -71.62
N ASN A 105 22.56 18.58 -70.88
CA ASN A 105 23.96 18.48 -70.48
C ASN A 105 24.19 17.52 -69.30
N PHE A 106 23.12 17.02 -68.68
CA PHE A 106 23.15 16.15 -67.50
C PHE A 106 22.18 14.96 -67.65
N PRO A 107 22.41 14.05 -68.61
CA PRO A 107 21.49 12.96 -68.93
C PRO A 107 21.29 11.96 -67.78
N ASP A 108 22.25 11.89 -66.85
CA ASP A 108 22.23 10.97 -65.71
C ASP A 108 21.49 11.53 -64.48
N LEU A 109 20.99 12.77 -64.55
CA LEU A 109 20.23 13.41 -63.46
C LEU A 109 18.73 13.46 -63.78
N ASP A 110 17.91 13.04 -62.82
CA ASP A 110 16.46 13.19 -62.90
C ASP A 110 16.06 14.65 -62.63
N ARG A 111 15.26 15.21 -63.52
CA ARG A 111 14.76 16.58 -63.43
C ARG A 111 13.73 16.76 -62.32
N ASP A 112 12.96 15.71 -62.01
CA ASP A 112 11.86 15.77 -61.06
C ASP A 112 12.32 15.43 -59.63
N GLU A 113 13.52 14.84 -59.48
CA GLU A 113 14.14 14.56 -58.18
C GLU A 113 14.65 15.86 -57.52
N PRO A 114 14.12 16.25 -56.34
CA PRO A 114 14.52 17.50 -55.71
C PRO A 114 16.00 17.57 -55.32
N ASP A 115 16.57 16.46 -54.83
CA ASP A 115 18.00 16.36 -54.47
C ASP A 115 18.91 16.64 -55.68
N ALA A 116 18.55 16.10 -56.85
CA ALA A 116 19.25 16.36 -58.11
C ALA A 116 19.14 17.83 -58.52
N ARG A 117 17.96 18.44 -58.36
CA ARG A 117 17.76 19.87 -58.61
C ARG A 117 18.59 20.74 -57.68
N VAL A 118 18.68 20.42 -56.38
CA VAL A 118 19.48 21.20 -55.42
C VAL A 118 20.97 21.13 -55.76
N ALA A 119 21.50 19.93 -55.99
CA ALA A 119 22.90 19.74 -56.36
C ALA A 119 23.25 20.48 -57.67
N LEU A 120 22.40 20.34 -58.69
CA LEU A 120 22.61 20.97 -59.99
C LEU A 120 22.43 22.49 -59.94
N GLN A 121 21.46 23.02 -59.20
CA GLN A 121 21.29 24.45 -58.97
C GLN A 121 22.50 25.05 -58.25
N GLY A 122 23.07 24.32 -57.30
CA GLY A 122 24.32 24.68 -56.62
C GLY A 122 25.52 24.71 -57.58
N TYR A 123 25.61 23.74 -58.49
CA TYR A 123 26.64 23.67 -59.54
C TYR A 123 26.49 24.79 -60.59
N CYS A 124 25.27 25.08 -61.02
CA CYS A 124 24.98 26.10 -62.05
C CYS A 124 24.83 27.52 -61.50
N ALA A 125 24.90 27.74 -60.19
CA ALA A 125 24.77 29.07 -59.59
C ALA A 125 25.76 30.07 -60.22
N ARG A 126 25.27 31.25 -60.62
CA ARG A 126 26.08 32.31 -61.23
C ARG A 126 26.80 33.12 -60.15
N GLY A 127 28.04 33.50 -60.42
CA GLY A 127 28.82 34.38 -59.54
C GLY A 127 30.06 33.70 -58.95
N PRO A 128 29.92 32.85 -57.92
CA PRO A 128 31.08 32.31 -57.19
C PRO A 128 31.86 31.29 -58.01
N ASN A 129 33.16 31.12 -57.77
CA ASN A 129 33.93 30.06 -58.41
C ASN A 129 33.48 28.68 -57.92
N LEU A 130 33.59 27.65 -58.78
CA LEU A 130 33.20 26.28 -58.40
C LEU A 130 34.05 25.75 -57.22
N ALA A 131 35.33 26.13 -57.14
CA ALA A 131 36.25 25.70 -56.07
C ALA A 131 35.80 26.17 -54.67
N ASP A 132 35.13 27.32 -54.59
CA ASP A 132 34.70 27.92 -53.32
C ASP A 132 33.37 27.35 -52.82
N ARG A 133 32.68 26.54 -53.65
CA ARG A 133 31.37 25.98 -53.35
C ARG A 133 31.49 24.67 -52.59
N ILE A 134 30.64 24.53 -51.56
CA ILE A 134 30.49 23.31 -50.79
C ILE A 134 29.00 22.97 -50.62
N LEU A 135 28.61 21.75 -50.96
CA LEU A 135 27.27 21.23 -50.69
C LEU A 135 27.25 20.56 -49.31
N ILE A 136 26.34 21.01 -48.45
CA ILE A 136 26.19 20.57 -47.07
C ILE A 136 24.82 19.91 -46.94
N SER A 137 24.80 18.67 -46.47
CA SER A 137 23.59 17.88 -46.27
C SER A 137 23.82 16.81 -45.20
N HIS A 138 22.74 16.32 -44.60
CA HIS A 138 22.78 15.10 -43.79
C HIS A 138 22.61 13.84 -44.65
N ASP A 139 21.86 13.95 -45.72
CA ASP A 139 21.45 12.85 -46.57
C ASP A 139 22.54 12.46 -47.56
N ILE A 140 22.62 11.16 -47.84
CA ILE A 140 23.66 10.61 -48.70
C ILE A 140 23.43 11.01 -50.17
N ARG A 141 22.17 11.16 -50.58
CA ARG A 141 21.79 11.35 -51.98
C ARG A 141 22.23 12.72 -52.54
N PRO A 142 21.93 13.88 -51.91
CA PRO A 142 22.44 15.17 -52.37
C PRO A 142 23.97 15.21 -52.42
N LEU A 143 24.63 14.66 -51.40
CA LEU A 143 26.10 14.63 -51.32
C LEU A 143 26.71 13.80 -52.46
N TYR A 144 26.15 12.63 -52.74
CA TYR A 144 26.60 11.80 -53.85
C TYR A 144 26.49 12.52 -55.20
N LEU A 145 25.33 13.14 -55.47
CA LEU A 145 25.10 13.89 -56.71
C LEU A 145 26.01 15.12 -56.83
N GLY A 146 26.21 15.86 -55.73
CA GLY A 146 27.13 17.00 -55.70
C GLY A 146 28.57 16.58 -56.01
N GLN A 147 29.01 15.44 -55.47
CA GLN A 147 30.35 14.91 -55.75
C GLN A 147 30.52 14.49 -57.21
N GLN A 148 29.50 13.89 -57.84
CA GLN A 148 29.51 13.56 -59.27
C GLN A 148 29.63 14.82 -60.16
N LEU A 149 29.04 15.93 -59.73
CA LEU A 149 29.12 17.23 -60.40
C LEU A 149 30.43 18.00 -60.10
N GLY A 150 31.33 17.43 -59.28
CA GLY A 150 32.60 18.07 -58.92
C GLY A 150 32.49 19.19 -57.87
N LEU A 151 31.37 19.26 -57.13
CA LEU A 151 31.27 20.12 -55.95
C LEU A 151 32.04 19.53 -54.77
N ARG A 152 32.58 20.38 -53.90
CA ARG A 152 33.00 19.92 -52.57
C ARG A 152 31.76 19.55 -51.78
N VAL A 153 31.83 18.50 -50.96
CA VAL A 153 30.70 18.02 -50.18
C VAL A 153 31.06 17.90 -48.70
N HIS A 154 30.11 18.18 -47.82
CA HIS A 154 30.28 18.03 -46.37
C HIS A 154 29.05 17.38 -45.75
N LYS A 155 29.25 16.21 -45.15
CA LYS A 155 28.21 15.51 -44.38
C LYS A 155 28.16 16.06 -42.96
N ILE A 156 27.02 16.58 -42.54
CA ILE A 156 26.86 17.10 -41.19
C ILE A 156 26.78 15.96 -40.16
N GLY A 157 27.28 16.24 -38.95
CA GLY A 157 27.21 15.33 -37.79
C GLY A 157 25.97 15.55 -36.91
N ASP A 158 25.76 14.65 -35.94
CA ASP A 158 24.60 14.67 -35.04
C ASP A 158 24.51 15.95 -34.19
N ASN A 159 25.62 16.65 -33.98
CA ASN A 159 25.68 17.92 -33.27
C ASN A 159 25.03 19.10 -34.03
N TRP A 160 24.75 18.93 -35.33
CA TRP A 160 23.92 19.86 -36.09
C TRP A 160 22.44 19.63 -35.85
N LEU A 161 22.04 18.41 -35.48
CA LEU A 161 20.63 18.02 -35.32
C LEU A 161 20.02 18.61 -34.04
N ARG A 162 18.72 18.86 -34.07
CA ARG A 162 18.00 19.29 -32.86
C ARG A 162 17.81 18.12 -31.89
N PRO A 163 17.76 18.40 -30.57
CA PRO A 163 17.31 17.42 -29.59
C PRO A 163 15.91 16.90 -29.96
N LYS A 164 15.69 15.59 -29.82
CA LYS A 164 14.36 14.99 -30.03
C LYS A 164 13.37 15.60 -29.03
N GLU A 165 12.28 16.18 -29.52
CA GLU A 165 11.19 16.64 -28.66
C GLU A 165 10.54 15.45 -27.95
N LEU A 166 10.25 15.59 -26.64
CA LEU A 166 9.52 14.59 -25.87
C LEU A 166 8.12 14.43 -26.46
N SER A 167 7.74 13.19 -26.77
CA SER A 167 6.44 12.91 -27.38
C SER A 167 5.29 13.21 -26.42
N GLU A 168 4.09 13.47 -26.95
CA GLU A 168 2.89 13.63 -26.13
C GLU A 168 2.58 12.37 -25.29
N SER A 169 2.99 11.19 -25.77
CA SER A 169 2.94 9.93 -25.01
C SER A 169 3.87 9.96 -23.80
N ASP A 170 5.10 10.44 -23.94
CA ASP A 170 6.07 10.49 -22.83
C ASP A 170 5.62 11.47 -21.74
N LYS A 171 5.03 12.60 -22.15
CA LYS A 171 4.43 13.57 -21.21
C LYS A 171 3.26 12.96 -20.44
N LYS A 172 2.40 12.19 -21.13
CA LYS A 172 1.27 11.48 -20.49
C LYS A 172 1.76 10.41 -19.52
N LEU A 173 2.77 9.62 -19.89
CA LEU A 173 3.36 8.60 -19.03
C LEU A 173 3.95 9.23 -17.77
N ALA A 174 4.72 10.31 -17.91
CA ALA A 174 5.26 11.04 -16.76
C ALA A 174 4.17 11.64 -15.87
N ARG A 175 3.04 12.09 -16.43
CA ARG A 175 1.90 12.59 -15.65
C ARG A 175 1.22 11.46 -14.87
N LEU A 176 0.91 10.35 -15.53
CA LEU A 176 0.26 9.19 -14.93
C LEU A 176 1.13 8.57 -13.83
N GLN A 177 2.44 8.49 -14.05
CA GLN A 177 3.37 7.99 -13.04
C GLN A 177 3.34 8.84 -11.78
N ARG A 178 3.38 10.18 -11.90
CA ARG A 178 3.25 11.09 -10.75
C ARG A 178 1.92 10.95 -10.02
N GLU A 179 0.84 10.70 -10.76
CA GLU A 179 -0.49 10.51 -10.17
C GLU A 179 -0.54 9.20 -9.38
N VAL A 180 0.01 8.10 -9.92
CA VAL A 180 0.13 6.82 -9.21
C VAL A 180 1.01 6.96 -7.96
N ASP A 181 2.15 7.63 -8.06
CA ASP A 181 3.04 7.83 -6.92
C ASP A 181 2.39 8.74 -5.85
N SER A 182 1.60 9.72 -6.27
CA SER A 182 0.81 10.56 -5.36
C SER A 182 -0.32 9.81 -4.67
N LEU A 183 -0.92 8.79 -5.30
CA LEU A 183 -1.96 7.97 -4.68
C LEU A 183 -1.33 6.97 -3.72
N LYS A 184 -0.25 6.29 -4.12
CA LYS A 184 0.49 5.35 -3.25
C LYS A 184 1.08 6.01 -2.01
N SER A 185 1.48 7.27 -2.10
CA SER A 185 1.99 8.03 -0.94
C SER A 185 0.90 8.47 0.03
N ARG A 186 -0.39 8.33 -0.33
CA ARG A 186 -1.54 8.64 0.54
C ARG A 186 -2.09 7.41 1.27
N GLU A 187 -1.56 6.23 1.00
CA GLU A 187 -1.97 5.00 1.67
C GLU A 187 -1.13 4.78 2.94
N PRO A 188 -1.75 4.36 4.07
CA PRO A 188 -1.00 3.91 5.22
C PRO A 188 -0.27 2.60 4.89
N LYS A 189 0.88 2.36 5.53
CA LYS A 189 1.58 1.08 5.45
C LYS A 189 1.48 0.42 6.81
N LEU A 190 0.70 -0.65 6.89
CA LEU A 190 0.45 -1.37 8.13
C LEU A 190 1.21 -2.70 8.11
N GLU A 191 1.74 -3.08 9.26
CA GLU A 191 2.36 -4.36 9.51
C GLU A 191 1.60 -5.03 10.66
N VAL A 192 1.14 -6.26 10.41
CA VAL A 192 0.38 -7.08 11.35
C VAL A 192 1.24 -8.26 11.75
N ILE A 193 1.39 -8.45 13.06
CA ILE A 193 2.12 -9.57 13.65
C ILE A 193 1.18 -10.23 14.64
N ILE A 194 1.02 -11.55 14.53
CA ILE A 194 0.24 -12.35 15.46
C ILE A 194 1.09 -13.53 15.90
N GLU A 195 1.30 -13.64 17.21
CA GLU A 195 2.20 -14.62 17.82
C GLU A 195 1.43 -15.43 18.86
N SER A 196 1.74 -16.72 18.94
CA SER A 196 1.27 -17.60 20.01
C SER A 196 2.48 -18.17 20.74
N SER A 197 2.39 -18.20 22.07
CA SER A 197 3.40 -18.85 22.89
C SER A 197 2.67 -19.68 23.95
N PRO A 198 2.68 -21.02 23.87
CA PRO A 198 3.41 -21.90 22.94
C PRO A 198 2.70 -22.19 21.59
N ALA A 199 3.45 -22.65 20.58
CA ALA A 199 2.92 -23.05 19.26
C ALA A 199 2.17 -24.41 19.28
N GLN A 200 2.37 -25.21 20.32
CA GLN A 200 1.62 -26.42 20.60
C GLN A 200 1.13 -26.38 22.05
N VAL A 201 -0.10 -26.81 22.28
CA VAL A 201 -0.70 -26.83 23.61
C VAL A 201 -1.21 -28.22 23.96
N ASP A 202 -0.92 -28.69 25.17
CA ASP A 202 -1.48 -29.93 25.68
C ASP A 202 -2.98 -29.75 25.91
N SER A 203 -3.77 -30.59 25.26
CA SER A 203 -5.23 -30.59 25.34
C SER A 203 -5.70 -32.00 25.66
N TYR A 204 -6.72 -32.13 26.51
CA TYR A 204 -7.26 -33.42 26.90
C TYR A 204 -8.64 -33.59 26.31
N ARG A 205 -8.92 -34.81 25.84
CA ARG A 205 -10.27 -35.21 25.44
C ARG A 205 -10.74 -36.29 26.41
N PHE A 206 -11.74 -35.98 27.22
CA PHE A 206 -12.25 -36.95 28.17
C PHE A 206 -13.16 -37.96 27.49
N LEU A 207 -13.03 -39.23 27.88
CA LEU A 207 -13.98 -40.27 27.52
C LEU A 207 -15.32 -40.02 28.25
N ASN A 208 -16.43 -40.33 27.57
CA ASN A 208 -17.76 -40.13 28.13
C ASN A 208 -17.95 -40.98 29.39
N LEU A 209 -18.38 -40.33 30.47
CA LEU A 209 -18.76 -40.96 31.71
C LEU A 209 -20.07 -41.73 31.56
N PRO A 210 -20.16 -42.94 32.16
CA PRO A 210 -21.43 -43.64 32.33
C PRO A 210 -22.41 -42.81 33.18
N ASP A 211 -23.71 -42.92 32.89
CA ASP A 211 -24.77 -42.19 33.62
C ASP A 211 -24.72 -42.43 35.14
N GLN A 212 -24.34 -43.64 35.56
CA GLN A 212 -24.20 -43.98 36.98
C GLN A 212 -23.09 -43.15 37.67
N GLU A 213 -21.98 -42.88 36.98
CA GLU A 213 -20.89 -42.07 37.52
C GLU A 213 -21.27 -40.59 37.56
N ARG A 214 -21.99 -40.10 36.54
CA ARG A 214 -22.54 -38.74 36.52
C ARG A 214 -23.45 -38.49 37.72
N GLU A 215 -24.38 -39.39 38.00
CA GLU A 215 -25.28 -39.27 39.15
C GLU A 215 -24.52 -39.29 40.49
N GLU A 216 -23.46 -40.09 40.60
CA GLU A 216 -22.61 -40.10 41.79
C GLU A 216 -21.82 -38.79 41.95
N ILE A 217 -21.29 -38.22 40.86
CA ILE A 217 -20.65 -36.91 40.87
C ILE A 217 -21.64 -35.83 41.28
N LYS A 218 -22.84 -35.81 40.68
CA LYS A 218 -23.91 -34.88 41.04
C LYS A 218 -24.21 -34.92 42.54
N ARG A 219 -24.42 -36.13 43.09
CA ARG A 219 -24.66 -36.31 44.52
C ARG A 219 -23.51 -35.77 45.37
N ARG A 220 -22.27 -36.05 44.99
CA ARG A 220 -21.07 -35.56 45.70
C ARG A 220 -20.95 -34.04 45.68
N ILE A 221 -21.25 -33.39 44.57
CA ILE A 221 -21.25 -31.93 44.46
C ILE A 221 -22.24 -31.34 45.48
N ILE A 222 -23.46 -31.87 45.52
CA ILE A 222 -24.53 -31.43 46.43
C ILE A 222 -24.13 -31.68 47.89
N ASP A 223 -23.66 -32.89 48.21
CA ASP A 223 -23.26 -33.28 49.57
C ASP A 223 -22.08 -32.44 50.10
N SER A 224 -21.16 -32.05 49.21
CA SER A 224 -19.99 -31.23 49.57
C SER A 224 -20.31 -29.75 49.78
N SER A 225 -21.49 -29.29 49.35
CA SER A 225 -21.92 -27.88 49.43
C SER A 225 -23.28 -27.74 50.13
N PRO A 226 -23.41 -28.17 51.40
CA PRO A 226 -24.69 -28.18 52.09
C PRO A 226 -25.28 -26.77 52.24
N LYS A 227 -26.61 -26.67 52.19
CA LYS A 227 -27.34 -25.40 52.36
C LYS A 227 -26.91 -24.70 53.66
N PRO A 228 -26.46 -23.44 53.61
CA PRO A 228 -26.11 -22.68 54.80
C PRO A 228 -27.30 -22.55 55.77
N SER A 229 -27.09 -22.80 57.06
CA SER A 229 -28.13 -22.59 58.07
C SER A 229 -28.32 -21.09 58.33
N GLN A 230 -29.55 -20.61 58.23
CA GLN A 230 -29.93 -19.26 58.61
C GLN A 230 -30.70 -19.29 59.93
N GLU A 231 -30.22 -18.58 60.94
CA GLU A 231 -30.95 -18.37 62.20
C GLU A 231 -31.77 -17.08 62.09
N ARG A 232 -33.09 -17.18 62.30
CA ARG A 232 -33.89 -15.96 62.53
C ARG A 232 -33.53 -15.43 63.91
N SER A 233 -32.89 -14.27 63.98
CA SER A 233 -32.66 -13.60 65.25
C SER A 233 -33.99 -13.44 66.00
N SER A 234 -33.94 -13.67 67.32
CA SER A 234 -35.08 -13.65 68.24
C SER A 234 -36.10 -12.53 67.96
N PRO A 235 -37.42 -12.74 68.15
CA PRO A 235 -38.48 -11.75 67.86
C PRO A 235 -38.35 -10.40 68.59
N LEU A 236 -37.38 -10.25 69.50
CA LEU A 236 -37.05 -9.02 70.22
C LEU A 236 -35.82 -8.27 69.66
N ALA A 237 -35.10 -8.84 68.69
CA ALA A 237 -33.95 -8.23 68.03
C ALA A 237 -34.39 -7.66 66.67
N PHE A 238 -34.38 -6.34 66.53
CA PHE A 238 -34.78 -5.58 65.32
C PHE A 238 -33.83 -5.73 64.11
N ASN A 239 -33.07 -6.82 64.00
CA ASN A 239 -32.24 -7.09 62.83
C ASN A 239 -33.00 -7.95 61.82
N THR A 240 -33.96 -7.34 61.11
CA THR A 240 -34.65 -7.89 59.93
C THR A 240 -33.75 -8.07 58.70
N PHE A 241 -32.42 -7.95 58.84
CA PHE A 241 -31.46 -7.80 57.73
C PHE A 241 -30.62 -9.06 57.44
N ASP A 242 -30.73 -10.11 58.27
CA ASP A 242 -29.88 -11.31 58.18
C ASP A 242 -30.57 -12.56 57.61
N TYR A 243 -31.86 -12.50 57.31
CA TYR A 243 -32.60 -13.63 56.74
C TYR A 243 -32.87 -13.40 55.24
N ASP A 244 -32.39 -14.31 54.41
CA ASP A 244 -32.61 -14.29 52.96
C ASP A 244 -33.64 -15.34 52.59
N SER A 245 -34.89 -14.89 52.37
CA SER A 245 -36.02 -15.75 52.00
C SER A 245 -35.88 -16.39 50.62
N SER A 246 -35.01 -15.88 49.77
CA SER A 246 -34.79 -16.43 48.42
C SER A 246 -33.78 -17.57 48.41
N LEU A 247 -33.03 -17.80 49.50
CA LEU A 247 -31.96 -18.80 49.50
C LEU A 247 -32.49 -20.20 49.20
N ASP A 248 -33.66 -20.57 49.72
CA ASP A 248 -34.22 -21.91 49.56
C ASP A 248 -34.54 -22.21 48.09
N ASP A 249 -35.26 -21.31 47.43
CA ASP A 249 -35.59 -21.42 46.00
C ASP A 249 -34.32 -21.38 45.13
N ARG A 250 -33.35 -20.51 45.45
CA ARG A 250 -32.07 -20.43 44.72
C ARG A 250 -31.25 -21.71 44.89
N TYR A 251 -31.28 -22.33 46.07
CA TYR A 251 -30.57 -23.58 46.34
C TYR A 251 -31.25 -24.76 45.65
N GLU A 252 -32.59 -24.85 45.66
CA GLU A 252 -33.33 -25.88 44.92
C GLU A 252 -33.06 -25.77 43.40
N ARG A 253 -33.05 -24.54 42.88
CA ARG A 253 -32.67 -24.28 41.48
C ARG A 253 -31.23 -24.67 41.18
N TRP A 254 -30.30 -24.35 42.08
CA TRP A 254 -28.90 -24.76 41.94
C TRP A 254 -28.77 -26.27 41.84
N GLU A 255 -29.42 -27.01 42.74
CA GLU A 255 -29.38 -28.47 42.78
C GLU A 255 -30.03 -29.12 41.53
N SER A 256 -31.23 -28.66 41.18
CA SER A 256 -32.05 -29.28 40.15
C SER A 256 -31.64 -28.90 38.72
N GLU A 257 -31.30 -27.63 38.48
CA GLU A 257 -30.99 -27.11 37.14
C GLU A 257 -29.49 -26.93 36.95
N ILE A 258 -28.84 -26.16 37.80
CA ILE A 258 -27.47 -25.68 37.56
C ILE A 258 -26.45 -26.82 37.66
N VAL A 259 -26.50 -27.62 38.73
CA VAL A 259 -25.63 -28.79 38.90
C VAL A 259 -25.97 -29.88 37.87
N SER A 260 -27.26 -30.11 37.57
CA SER A 260 -27.65 -31.11 36.55
C SER A 260 -27.09 -30.77 35.17
N ASN A 261 -27.23 -29.51 34.73
CA ASN A 261 -26.70 -29.05 33.44
C ASN A 261 -25.16 -29.11 33.42
N PHE A 262 -24.52 -28.75 34.53
CA PHE A 262 -23.06 -28.88 34.65
C PHE A 262 -22.60 -30.33 34.51
N VAL A 263 -23.28 -31.27 35.19
CA VAL A 263 -22.93 -32.70 35.18
C VAL A 263 -23.24 -33.36 33.83
N SER A 264 -24.25 -32.90 33.08
CA SER A 264 -24.51 -33.41 31.73
C SER A 264 -23.40 -33.07 30.73
N GLU A 265 -22.68 -31.97 30.95
CA GLU A 265 -21.57 -31.51 30.11
C GLU A 265 -20.20 -31.64 30.82
N TYR A 266 -20.13 -32.45 31.87
CA TYR A 266 -19.01 -32.47 32.82
C TYR A 266 -17.65 -32.63 32.14
N GLU A 267 -17.53 -33.54 31.19
CA GLU A 267 -16.31 -33.78 30.41
C GLU A 267 -15.89 -32.52 29.66
N GLN A 268 -16.78 -31.96 28.84
CA GLN A 268 -16.53 -30.79 28.01
C GLN A 268 -16.17 -29.57 28.86
N LYS A 269 -16.85 -29.41 30.00
CA LYS A 269 -16.56 -28.38 30.99
C LYS A 269 -15.16 -28.52 31.58
N LEU A 270 -14.72 -29.74 31.87
CA LEU A 270 -13.38 -29.99 32.41
C LEU A 270 -12.27 -29.75 31.39
N GLU A 271 -12.52 -30.02 30.10
CA GLU A 271 -11.57 -29.76 29.01
C GLU A 271 -11.20 -28.28 28.90
N LEU A 272 -12.10 -27.37 29.30
CA LEU A 272 -11.83 -25.92 29.33
C LEU A 272 -10.63 -25.56 30.21
N ASN A 273 -10.27 -26.37 31.21
CA ASN A 273 -9.10 -26.12 32.05
C ASN A 273 -7.76 -26.33 31.32
N PHE A 274 -7.80 -26.90 30.12
CA PHE A 274 -6.63 -27.25 29.30
C PHE A 274 -6.75 -26.60 27.92
N GLY A 275 -5.67 -26.61 27.14
CA GLY A 275 -5.71 -26.07 25.77
C GLY A 275 -5.86 -24.55 25.65
N GLN A 276 -5.68 -23.79 26.75
CA GLN A 276 -5.69 -22.32 26.71
C GLN A 276 -4.29 -21.79 26.39
N VAL A 277 -4.21 -20.85 25.46
CA VAL A 277 -2.98 -20.21 24.99
C VAL A 277 -3.17 -18.70 24.90
N GLU A 278 -2.13 -17.95 25.24
CA GLU A 278 -2.10 -16.50 25.07
C GLU A 278 -1.67 -16.16 23.64
N ILE A 279 -2.45 -15.29 23.00
CA ILE A 279 -2.24 -14.81 21.66
C ILE A 279 -1.94 -13.32 21.73
N GLN A 280 -0.76 -12.94 21.25
CA GLN A 280 -0.33 -11.57 21.19
C GLN A 280 -0.49 -11.04 19.77
N PHE A 281 -1.38 -10.07 19.60
CA PHE A 281 -1.56 -9.32 18.36
C PHE A 281 -0.82 -7.99 18.46
N ARG A 282 0.02 -7.68 17.47
CA ARG A 282 0.69 -6.39 17.33
C ARG A 282 0.41 -5.78 15.96
N LEU A 283 0.05 -4.49 15.96
CA LEU A 283 -0.20 -3.70 14.75
C LEU A 283 0.71 -2.47 14.75
N LYS A 284 1.43 -2.27 13.64
CA LYS A 284 2.32 -1.12 13.44
C LYS A 284 1.96 -0.33 12.21
N ASN A 285 1.94 0.99 12.30
CA ASN A 285 1.91 1.86 11.12
C ASN A 285 3.33 2.28 10.75
N ILE A 286 3.96 1.53 9.85
CA ILE A 286 5.30 1.79 9.31
C ILE A 286 5.29 2.80 8.14
N GLY A 287 4.10 3.32 7.79
CA GLY A 287 3.90 4.31 6.74
C GLY A 287 4.22 5.73 7.18
N GLN A 288 3.88 6.70 6.31
CA GLN A 288 3.96 8.13 6.61
C GLN A 288 2.57 8.76 6.78
N VAL A 289 1.51 7.98 6.53
CA VAL A 289 0.11 8.43 6.56
C VAL A 289 -0.62 7.67 7.67
N PRO A 290 -1.43 8.35 8.49
CA PRO A 290 -2.31 7.66 9.45
C PRO A 290 -3.32 6.75 8.75
N ALA A 291 -3.73 5.67 9.42
CA ALA A 291 -4.87 4.88 8.98
C ALA A 291 -6.16 5.42 9.62
N GLU A 292 -7.12 5.81 8.80
CA GLU A 292 -8.39 6.43 9.22
C GLU A 292 -9.50 5.38 9.36
N ASN A 293 -10.28 5.44 10.45
CA ASN A 293 -11.32 4.47 10.81
C ASN A 293 -10.84 3.03 10.64
N LEU A 294 -9.73 2.72 11.31
CA LEU A 294 -9.12 1.42 11.31
C LEU A 294 -10.03 0.41 12.04
N LEU A 295 -10.26 -0.74 11.40
CA LEU A 295 -10.97 -1.88 11.94
C LEU A 295 -10.05 -3.09 11.89
N VAL A 296 -9.80 -3.68 13.05
CA VAL A 296 -9.14 -4.98 13.23
C VAL A 296 -10.20 -5.99 13.56
N ARG A 297 -10.22 -7.10 12.82
CA ARG A 297 -11.08 -8.25 13.07
C ARG A 297 -10.22 -9.48 13.31
N LEU A 298 -10.33 -10.08 14.49
CA LEU A 298 -9.69 -11.34 14.83
C LEU A 298 -10.74 -12.44 14.77
N THR A 299 -10.55 -13.44 13.92
CA THR A 299 -11.48 -14.57 13.76
C THR A 299 -10.78 -15.87 14.17
N ALA A 300 -11.33 -16.58 15.14
CA ALA A 300 -10.88 -17.90 15.57
C ALA A 300 -11.68 -19.02 14.91
N THR A 301 -10.98 -20.05 14.47
CA THR A 301 -11.56 -21.29 13.94
C THR A 301 -10.95 -22.48 14.67
N GLY A 302 -11.78 -23.46 15.06
CA GLY A 302 -11.35 -24.60 15.88
C GLY A 302 -11.18 -24.29 17.38
N GLY A 303 -11.83 -23.23 17.86
CA GLY A 303 -11.77 -22.76 19.24
C GLY A 303 -12.54 -21.45 19.45
N TRP A 304 -12.24 -20.73 20.54
CA TRP A 304 -12.81 -19.41 20.85
C TRP A 304 -11.77 -18.47 21.47
N LEU A 305 -12.10 -17.19 21.51
CA LEU A 305 -11.33 -16.09 22.09
C LEU A 305 -12.02 -15.55 23.36
N HIS A 306 -11.23 -15.11 24.34
CA HIS A 306 -11.69 -14.58 25.62
C HIS A 306 -10.69 -13.57 26.19
N ASP A 307 -11.20 -12.60 26.96
CA ASP A 307 -10.36 -11.63 27.67
C ASP A 307 -9.64 -12.21 28.91
N LYS A 308 -9.95 -13.45 29.32
CA LYS A 308 -9.49 -14.07 30.56
C LYS A 308 -9.26 -15.56 30.42
N HIS A 309 -8.47 -16.10 31.33
CA HIS A 309 -8.36 -17.54 31.50
C HIS A 309 -9.63 -18.11 32.13
N VAL A 310 -10.18 -19.15 31.53
CA VAL A 310 -11.37 -19.82 32.05
C VAL A 310 -10.95 -20.97 32.96
N LEU A 311 -11.49 -21.03 34.16
CA LEU A 311 -11.26 -22.13 35.10
C LEU A 311 -12.59 -22.77 35.48
N VAL A 312 -12.62 -24.09 35.44
CA VAL A 312 -13.78 -24.90 35.83
C VAL A 312 -13.42 -25.78 37.01
N SER A 313 -14.16 -25.63 38.10
CA SER A 313 -14.01 -26.48 39.28
C SER A 313 -14.59 -27.87 39.02
N PRO A 314 -13.85 -28.96 39.27
CA PRO A 314 -14.42 -30.31 39.24
C PRO A 314 -15.50 -30.53 40.32
N ALA A 315 -15.48 -29.73 41.39
CA ALA A 315 -16.53 -29.72 42.40
C ALA A 315 -17.79 -28.95 41.95
N GLY A 316 -17.83 -28.47 40.70
CA GLY A 316 -19.00 -27.85 40.11
C GLY A 316 -19.18 -26.37 40.44
N PRO A 317 -20.32 -25.80 40.01
CA PRO A 317 -20.65 -24.40 40.19
C PRO A 317 -20.90 -24.10 41.66
N ARG A 318 -20.55 -22.89 42.08
CA ARG A 318 -20.65 -22.49 43.49
C ARG A 318 -22.11 -22.50 43.97
N ALA A 319 -22.37 -23.13 45.11
CA ALA A 319 -23.67 -23.09 45.77
C ALA A 319 -24.04 -21.65 46.17
N PRO A 320 -25.35 -21.30 46.17
CA PRO A 320 -25.78 -19.94 46.50
C PRO A 320 -25.46 -19.62 47.96
N SER A 321 -25.11 -18.37 48.21
CA SER A 321 -24.84 -17.87 49.57
C SER A 321 -25.92 -16.88 50.02
N PRO A 322 -26.19 -16.77 51.35
CA PRO A 322 -27.17 -15.83 51.86
C PRO A 322 -26.86 -14.40 51.41
N ARG A 323 -27.85 -13.71 50.84
CA ARG A 323 -27.73 -12.29 50.49
C ARG A 323 -28.03 -11.44 51.73
N HIS A 324 -26.98 -10.97 52.41
CA HIS A 324 -27.17 -10.02 53.51
C HIS A 324 -27.66 -8.68 52.95
N HIS A 325 -28.83 -8.23 53.39
CA HIS A 325 -29.39 -6.92 53.05
C HIS A 325 -28.70 -5.84 53.91
N HIS A 326 -27.37 -5.73 53.84
CA HIS A 326 -26.70 -4.54 54.36
C HIS A 326 -27.15 -3.35 53.51
N LEU A 327 -27.56 -2.26 54.18
CA LEU A 327 -27.96 -0.92 53.69
C LEU A 327 -27.44 -0.48 52.28
N HIS A 328 -27.81 -1.19 51.22
CA HIS A 328 -27.56 -0.79 49.84
C HIS A 328 -28.63 0.18 49.33
N HIS A 329 -29.66 0.48 50.13
CA HIS A 329 -30.69 1.46 49.82
C HIS A 329 -30.27 2.93 50.02
N LEU A 330 -29.03 3.22 50.45
CA LEU A 330 -28.49 4.59 50.58
C LEU A 330 -27.46 4.99 49.49
N HIS A 331 -27.30 4.20 48.43
CA HIS A 331 -26.45 4.58 47.28
C HIS A 331 -27.23 4.82 45.98
N GLY A 332 -28.57 4.92 46.04
CA GLY A 332 -29.42 5.26 44.89
C GLY A 332 -29.57 6.75 44.56
N MET A 333 -28.87 7.66 45.25
CA MET A 333 -28.98 9.12 45.03
C MET A 333 -27.73 9.81 44.51
N PHE A 334 -26.80 9.06 43.90
CA PHE A 334 -25.87 9.66 42.97
C PHE A 334 -26.12 9.00 41.62
N PRO A 335 -26.61 9.73 40.60
CA PRO A 335 -26.47 9.24 39.25
C PRO A 335 -24.96 9.04 39.08
N ARG A 336 -24.54 7.78 38.96
CA ARG A 336 -23.32 7.47 38.21
C ARG A 336 -23.64 7.90 36.78
N ASN A 337 -23.56 9.21 36.54
CA ASN A 337 -23.18 9.74 35.26
C ASN A 337 -21.77 9.22 35.05
N VAL A 338 -21.65 7.94 34.69
CA VAL A 338 -20.56 7.49 33.86
C VAL A 338 -20.84 8.23 32.57
N THR A 339 -20.33 9.47 32.49
CA THR A 339 -20.01 10.06 31.20
C THR A 339 -19.23 8.96 30.51
N SER A 340 -19.84 8.30 29.54
CA SER A 340 -19.13 7.43 28.62
C SER A 340 -18.02 8.32 28.08
N VAL A 341 -16.80 8.12 28.59
CA VAL A 341 -15.63 8.83 28.09
C VAL A 341 -15.58 8.41 26.65
N THR A 342 -15.95 9.33 25.75
CA THR A 342 -15.85 9.06 24.32
C THR A 342 -14.37 8.78 24.09
N PRO A 343 -14.02 7.58 23.60
CA PRO A 343 -12.63 7.22 23.39
C PRO A 343 -11.94 8.30 22.57
N GLY A 344 -10.70 8.62 22.92
CA GLY A 344 -9.89 9.55 22.16
C GLY A 344 -9.78 9.08 20.70
N GLN A 345 -9.59 10.00 19.76
CA GLN A 345 -9.49 9.66 18.33
C GLN A 345 -8.37 8.64 18.01
N HIS A 346 -7.35 8.54 18.87
CA HIS A 346 -6.21 7.64 18.70
C HIS A 346 -6.28 6.41 19.62
N GLU A 347 -7.36 6.27 20.39
CA GLU A 347 -7.53 5.16 21.32
C GLU A 347 -8.18 3.97 20.60
N PHE A 348 -7.64 2.79 20.85
CA PHE A 348 -8.23 1.55 20.39
C PHE A 348 -9.38 1.15 21.30
N VAL A 349 -10.48 0.76 20.69
CA VAL A 349 -11.73 0.41 21.37
C VAL A 349 -12.13 -0.98 20.92
N ILE A 350 -12.19 -1.91 21.87
CA ILE A 350 -12.77 -3.23 21.67
C ILE A 350 -14.28 -3.03 21.62
N VAL A 351 -14.91 -3.40 20.49
CA VAL A 351 -16.35 -3.17 20.25
C VAL A 351 -17.19 -3.96 21.25
N GLU A 352 -16.85 -5.24 21.42
CA GLU A 352 -17.44 -6.14 22.39
C GLU A 352 -16.33 -6.99 23.03
N LYS A 353 -16.35 -7.08 24.36
CA LYS A 353 -15.34 -7.88 25.06
C LYS A 353 -15.54 -9.36 24.69
N PRO A 354 -14.47 -10.08 24.31
CA PRO A 354 -14.60 -11.48 23.99
C PRO A 354 -15.01 -12.28 25.23
N ASP A 355 -16.18 -12.91 25.12
CA ASP A 355 -16.70 -13.92 26.04
C ASP A 355 -16.95 -15.19 25.23
N ARG A 356 -15.90 -16.02 25.11
CA ARG A 356 -15.90 -17.26 24.32
C ARG A 356 -16.39 -17.04 22.88
N ALA A 357 -15.99 -15.92 22.29
CA ALA A 357 -16.42 -15.50 20.97
C ALA A 357 -15.52 -16.10 19.88
N SER A 358 -16.08 -16.38 18.71
CA SER A 358 -15.29 -16.73 17.52
C SER A 358 -14.67 -15.50 16.86
N GLU A 359 -15.10 -14.30 17.22
CA GLU A 359 -14.69 -13.05 16.58
C GLU A 359 -14.50 -11.93 17.60
N VAL A 360 -13.47 -11.11 17.40
CA VAL A 360 -13.22 -9.89 18.18
C VAL A 360 -12.96 -8.74 17.23
N GLU A 361 -13.67 -7.64 17.44
CA GLU A 361 -13.47 -6.40 16.68
C GLU A 361 -12.83 -5.31 17.55
N VAL A 362 -11.78 -4.70 17.02
CA VAL A 362 -11.10 -3.55 17.63
C VAL A 362 -11.07 -2.41 16.62
N THR A 363 -11.46 -1.22 17.05
CA THR A 363 -11.56 -0.04 16.21
C THR A 363 -10.67 1.09 16.69
N CYS A 364 -10.15 1.90 15.77
CA CYS A 364 -9.40 3.12 16.06
C CYS A 364 -9.71 4.17 14.99
N LEU A 365 -10.03 5.42 15.39
CA LEU A 365 -10.43 6.44 14.42
C LEU A 365 -9.22 7.01 13.64
N ASP A 366 -8.09 7.21 14.30
CA ASP A 366 -6.85 7.75 13.73
C ASP A 366 -5.62 6.99 14.27
N PHE A 367 -5.12 6.02 13.48
CA PHE A 367 -3.92 5.27 13.83
C PHE A 367 -2.67 5.85 13.15
N ARG A 368 -1.95 6.68 13.90
CA ARG A 368 -0.83 7.49 13.40
C ARG A 368 0.41 6.69 13.03
N HIS A 369 1.21 7.27 12.13
CA HIS A 369 2.52 6.72 11.76
C HIS A 369 3.44 6.61 12.97
N GLY A 370 4.21 5.52 13.04
CA GLY A 370 5.15 5.24 14.13
C GLY A 370 4.51 4.78 15.44
N TYR A 371 3.18 4.66 15.51
CA TYR A 371 2.49 4.07 16.65
C TYR A 371 2.43 2.55 16.50
N GLU A 372 2.40 1.88 17.65
CA GLU A 372 2.24 0.45 17.81
C GLU A 372 1.05 0.21 18.75
N TYR A 373 0.24 -0.77 18.41
CA TYR A 373 -0.84 -1.26 19.26
C TYR A 373 -0.61 -2.75 19.54
N GLU A 374 -0.73 -3.12 20.81
CA GLU A 374 -0.63 -4.49 21.26
C GLU A 374 -1.96 -4.89 21.92
N TYR A 375 -2.41 -6.11 21.63
CA TYR A 375 -3.62 -6.69 22.20
C TYR A 375 -3.39 -8.16 22.51
N ASP A 376 -3.50 -8.50 23.79
CA ASP A 376 -3.40 -9.87 24.28
C ASP A 376 -4.80 -10.44 24.46
N VAL A 377 -5.01 -11.66 23.94
CA VAL A 377 -6.27 -12.38 24.05
C VAL A 377 -5.98 -13.84 24.38
N ILE A 378 -6.83 -14.43 25.22
CA ILE A 378 -6.75 -15.86 25.52
C ILE A 378 -7.55 -16.61 24.47
N ALA A 379 -6.94 -17.60 23.86
CA ALA A 379 -7.62 -18.50 22.96
C ALA A 379 -7.66 -19.91 23.55
N TRP A 380 -8.80 -20.59 23.38
CA TRP A 380 -8.93 -22.00 23.75
C TRP A 380 -8.96 -22.86 22.50
N VAL A 381 -8.16 -23.92 22.49
CA VAL A 381 -8.09 -24.90 21.40
C VAL A 381 -9.06 -26.04 21.69
N ASP A 382 -10.06 -26.23 20.83
CA ASP A 382 -11.00 -27.33 20.98
C ASP A 382 -10.29 -28.68 20.75
N PRO A 383 -10.25 -29.60 21.73
CA PRO A 383 -9.64 -30.91 21.56
C PRO A 383 -10.33 -31.81 20.53
N ARG A 384 -11.51 -31.42 20.02
CA ARG A 384 -12.24 -32.11 18.94
C ARG A 384 -11.98 -31.49 17.56
N SER A 385 -11.31 -30.34 17.49
CA SER A 385 -10.94 -29.71 16.23
C SER A 385 -9.56 -30.20 15.76
N ASN A 386 -9.20 -29.88 14.51
CA ASN A 386 -7.86 -30.16 13.97
C ASN A 386 -6.80 -29.15 14.44
N GLY A 387 -7.18 -28.25 15.35
CA GLY A 387 -6.37 -27.17 15.88
C GLY A 387 -7.01 -25.81 15.71
N LEU A 388 -6.39 -24.82 16.34
CA LEU A 388 -6.86 -23.45 16.38
C LEU A 388 -6.13 -22.64 15.30
N SER A 389 -6.88 -21.94 14.45
CA SER A 389 -6.35 -20.93 13.55
C SER A 389 -7.03 -19.60 13.82
N ILE A 390 -6.23 -18.55 13.99
CA ILE A 390 -6.69 -17.19 14.20
C ILE A 390 -6.22 -16.35 13.01
N GLU A 391 -7.18 -15.73 12.31
CA GLU A 391 -6.91 -14.78 11.24
C GLU A 391 -7.20 -13.35 11.74
N ALA A 392 -6.24 -12.47 11.57
CA ALA A 392 -6.36 -11.04 11.82
C ALA A 392 -6.48 -10.30 10.49
N ILE A 393 -7.61 -9.62 10.28
CA ILE A 393 -7.88 -8.79 9.10
C ILE A 393 -7.93 -7.33 9.54
N VAL A 394 -7.11 -6.49 8.91
CA VAL A 394 -7.02 -5.06 9.20
C VAL A 394 -7.42 -4.26 7.98
N THR A 395 -8.41 -3.37 8.16
CA THR A 395 -8.93 -2.48 7.11
C THR A 395 -8.94 -1.04 7.62
N ALA A 396 -8.89 -0.07 6.70
CA ALA A 396 -9.01 1.35 7.00
C ALA A 396 -9.64 2.08 5.80
N SER A 397 -10.26 3.24 6.05
CA SER A 397 -10.97 4.02 5.01
C SER A 397 -10.06 4.49 3.88
N ASN A 398 -8.79 4.75 4.19
CA ASN A 398 -7.77 5.21 3.24
C ASN A 398 -6.75 4.12 2.86
N LEU A 399 -7.02 2.85 3.19
CA LEU A 399 -6.23 1.69 2.79
C LEU A 399 -6.94 0.98 1.63
N HIS A 400 -6.24 0.76 0.51
CA HIS A 400 -6.78 -0.05 -0.57
C HIS A 400 -6.54 -1.54 -0.28
N GLY A 401 -7.63 -2.29 -0.08
CA GLY A 401 -7.57 -3.70 0.28
C GLY A 401 -7.49 -3.89 1.79
N GLU A 402 -6.76 -4.92 2.21
CA GLU A 402 -6.66 -5.33 3.61
C GLU A 402 -5.26 -5.88 3.90
N VAL A 403 -4.83 -5.78 5.16
CA VAL A 403 -3.62 -6.42 5.66
C VAL A 403 -4.03 -7.59 6.52
N ARG A 404 -3.41 -8.75 6.29
CA ARG A 404 -3.72 -10.00 7.00
C ARG A 404 -2.52 -10.49 7.80
N GLY A 405 -2.80 -11.11 8.93
CA GLY A 405 -1.86 -11.96 9.66
C GLY A 405 -2.59 -13.17 10.19
N ASP A 406 -1.90 -14.29 10.32
CA ASP A 406 -2.49 -15.53 10.84
C ASP A 406 -1.53 -16.24 11.78
N VAL A 407 -2.11 -16.93 12.77
CA VAL A 407 -1.38 -17.85 13.64
C VAL A 407 -2.17 -19.14 13.76
N SER A 408 -1.45 -20.26 13.84
CA SER A 408 -2.05 -21.56 14.06
C SER A 408 -1.39 -22.24 15.27
N VAL A 409 -2.22 -22.80 16.15
CA VAL A 409 -1.80 -23.53 17.34
C VAL A 409 -2.28 -24.97 17.21
N ALA A 410 -1.33 -25.90 17.22
CA ALA A 410 -1.64 -27.32 17.08
C ALA A 410 -1.88 -27.96 18.46
N PRO A 411 -3.01 -28.69 18.64
CA PRO A 411 -3.29 -29.36 19.89
C PRO A 411 -2.51 -30.67 19.98
N LYS A 412 -1.92 -30.92 21.15
CA LYS A 412 -1.40 -32.24 21.49
C LYS A 412 -2.46 -32.97 22.31
N ILE A 413 -3.32 -33.68 21.59
CA ILE A 413 -4.51 -34.32 22.16
C ILE A 413 -4.12 -35.62 22.88
N SER A 414 -4.52 -35.73 24.15
CA SER A 414 -4.47 -36.98 24.91
C SER A 414 -5.88 -37.40 25.31
N GLU A 415 -6.27 -38.62 24.93
CA GLU A 415 -7.53 -39.21 25.37
C GLU A 415 -7.36 -39.83 26.74
N VAL A 416 -8.18 -39.42 27.70
CA VAL A 416 -8.03 -39.79 29.12
C VAL A 416 -9.38 -40.06 29.76
N GLU A 417 -9.39 -40.95 30.75
CA GLU A 417 -10.53 -41.08 31.65
C GLU A 417 -10.54 -39.94 32.67
N VAL A 418 -11.73 -39.53 33.09
CA VAL A 418 -11.89 -38.45 34.09
C VAL A 418 -11.13 -38.77 35.39
N SER A 419 -11.12 -40.05 35.80
CA SER A 419 -10.43 -40.52 37.02
C SER A 419 -8.91 -40.42 36.98
N GLU A 420 -8.31 -40.26 35.80
CA GLU A 420 -6.85 -40.10 35.67
C GLU A 420 -6.41 -38.70 36.11
N LEU A 421 -7.16 -37.67 35.71
CA LEU A 421 -6.84 -36.28 36.01
C LEU A 421 -7.58 -35.75 37.25
N ILE A 422 -8.68 -36.37 37.65
CA ILE A 422 -9.54 -35.90 38.73
C ILE A 422 -9.78 -37.03 39.73
N ASP A 423 -9.58 -36.72 41.01
CA ASP A 423 -9.99 -37.63 42.06
C ASP A 423 -11.50 -37.53 42.26
N LEU A 424 -12.23 -38.48 41.67
CA LEU A 424 -13.69 -38.54 41.76
C LEU A 424 -14.20 -38.52 43.21
N LYS A 425 -13.41 -38.97 44.19
CA LYS A 425 -13.79 -38.97 45.62
C LYS A 425 -13.79 -37.57 46.24
N THR A 426 -12.80 -36.76 45.91
CA THR A 426 -12.62 -35.42 46.47
C THR A 426 -13.04 -34.31 45.53
N LEU A 427 -13.32 -34.64 44.26
CA LEU A 427 -13.57 -33.72 43.15
C LEU A 427 -12.46 -32.66 43.03
N LYS A 428 -11.20 -33.11 43.13
CA LYS A 428 -10.01 -32.27 42.98
C LYS A 428 -9.14 -32.79 41.85
N PHE A 429 -8.43 -31.88 41.20
CA PHE A 429 -7.41 -32.23 40.23
C PHE A 429 -6.29 -33.05 40.89
N ARG A 430 -6.00 -34.22 40.31
CA ARG A 430 -4.80 -35.01 40.62
C ARG A 430 -3.57 -34.40 39.96
N VAL A 431 -3.75 -33.94 38.73
CA VAL A 431 -2.76 -33.18 37.97
C VAL A 431 -3.32 -31.76 37.80
N PRO A 432 -2.67 -30.74 38.39
CA PRO A 432 -3.16 -29.37 38.29
C PRO A 432 -3.14 -28.91 36.82
N PRO A 433 -4.21 -28.25 36.34
CA PRO A 433 -4.21 -27.67 35.00
C PRO A 433 -3.17 -26.54 34.89
N PRO A 434 -2.71 -26.18 33.68
CA PRO A 434 -1.79 -25.06 33.48
C PRO A 434 -2.26 -23.75 34.12
N VAL A 435 -3.57 -23.50 34.11
CA VAL A 435 -4.20 -22.32 34.73
C VAL A 435 -4.08 -22.31 36.27
N ALA A 436 -3.76 -23.43 36.91
CA ALA A 436 -3.62 -23.50 38.36
C ALA A 436 -2.44 -22.67 38.89
N GLU A 437 -1.36 -22.51 38.12
CA GLU A 437 -0.25 -21.63 38.49
C GLU A 437 -0.70 -20.17 38.52
N LEU A 438 -1.44 -19.74 37.49
CA LEU A 438 -2.05 -18.41 37.43
C LEU A 438 -3.01 -18.17 38.60
N LEU A 439 -3.79 -19.18 38.99
CA LEU A 439 -4.69 -19.09 40.14
C LEU A 439 -3.92 -18.93 41.45
N LYS A 440 -2.78 -19.62 41.61
CA LYS A 440 -1.93 -19.50 42.79
C LYS A 440 -1.39 -18.07 42.91
N ASP A 441 -0.84 -17.54 41.82
CA ASP A 441 -0.32 -16.17 41.76
C ASP A 441 -1.43 -15.13 42.02
N ALA A 442 -2.61 -15.31 41.43
CA ALA A 442 -3.80 -14.50 41.66
C ALA A 442 -4.23 -14.51 43.14
N THR A 443 -4.16 -15.68 43.79
CA THR A 443 -4.49 -15.84 45.21
C THR A 443 -3.49 -15.11 46.12
N GLU A 444 -2.20 -15.22 45.82
CA GLU A 444 -1.13 -14.52 46.56
C GLU A 444 -1.27 -13.00 46.45
N ARG A 445 -1.65 -12.48 45.27
CA ARG A 445 -1.84 -11.05 45.01
C ARG A 445 -3.24 -10.54 45.38
N ARG A 446 -4.18 -11.44 45.65
CA ARG A 446 -5.63 -11.17 45.84
C ARG A 446 -6.26 -10.44 44.64
N ASP A 447 -5.79 -10.75 43.44
CA ASP A 447 -6.28 -10.18 42.19
C ASP A 447 -6.70 -11.32 41.24
N PHE A 448 -8.01 -11.44 41.02
CA PHE A 448 -8.62 -12.46 40.15
C PHE A 448 -9.13 -11.87 38.84
N SER A 449 -8.72 -10.64 38.47
CA SER A 449 -9.20 -9.96 37.27
C SER A 449 -8.91 -10.71 35.97
N ALA A 450 -7.81 -11.48 35.91
CA ALA A 450 -7.39 -12.26 34.75
C ALA A 450 -8.04 -13.66 34.63
N ILE A 451 -8.87 -14.05 35.61
CA ILE A 451 -9.47 -15.39 35.66
C ILE A 451 -10.99 -15.27 35.68
N GLU A 452 -11.65 -16.01 34.81
CA GLU A 452 -13.07 -16.31 34.86
C GLU A 452 -13.29 -17.69 35.49
N PHE A 453 -14.19 -17.76 36.46
CA PHE A 453 -14.67 -19.03 37.00
C PHE A 453 -15.98 -19.40 36.32
N ASP A 454 -15.99 -20.48 35.54
CA ASP A 454 -17.20 -20.97 34.87
C ASP A 454 -18.27 -21.31 35.93
N GLY A 455 -19.48 -20.77 35.72
CA GLY A 455 -20.57 -20.96 36.67
C GLY A 455 -20.42 -20.20 38.00
N ALA A 456 -19.61 -19.14 38.09
CA ALA A 456 -19.57 -18.30 39.29
C ALA A 456 -20.69 -17.23 39.36
N ASN A 457 -21.32 -16.91 38.22
CA ASN A 457 -22.26 -15.79 38.11
C ASN A 457 -23.73 -16.20 37.92
N TRP A 458 -24.07 -17.49 38.03
CA TRP A 458 -25.46 -17.96 37.84
C TRP A 458 -26.42 -17.39 38.91
N ASP A 459 -25.88 -17.03 40.07
CA ASP A 459 -26.60 -16.54 41.25
C ASP A 459 -26.57 -15.00 41.38
N ARG A 460 -26.18 -14.26 40.33
CA ARG A 460 -26.30 -12.80 40.27
C ARG A 460 -27.68 -12.43 39.77
#